data_AF-A0A526YEN0-F1
#
_entry.id   AF-A0A526YEN0-F1
#
_cell.length_a   1.000
_cell.length_b   1.000
_cell.length_c   1.000
_cell.angle_alpha   90.00
_cell.angle_beta   90.00
_cell.angle_gamma   90.00
#
_symmetry.space_group_name_H-M   'P 1'
#
loop_
_entity.id
_entity.type
_entity.pdbx_description
1 polymer ?
#
loop_
_entity_poly.entity_id
_entity_poly.type
_entity_poly.pdbx_seq_one_letter_code
_entity_poly.pdbx_strand_id
1 'polypeptide(L)'
;VMPVPMFANTVEDRTVLLGQKGISEVFDLGKAADLLIAGIGTAEREASLVATGMIEKGEMEEIRRNGGVGELLGHFFDDAGKA
;
A
#
# COMPACT_ATOMS: atom_id res chain seq x y z
N VAL A 1 10.04 -12.62 0.97
CA VAL A 1 9.86 -11.39 0.17
C VAL A 1 8.71 -11.63 -0.79
N MET A 2 7.78 -10.69 -0.92
CA MET A 2 6.64 -10.80 -1.84
C MET A 2 7.15 -10.64 -3.28
N PRO A 3 6.95 -11.60 -4.20
CA PRO A 3 7.51 -11.55 -5.55
C PRO A 3 6.58 -10.81 -6.54
N VAL A 4 5.90 -9.77 -6.08
CA VAL A 4 5.06 -8.87 -6.89
C VAL A 4 5.31 -7.42 -6.46
N PRO A 5 5.09 -6.43 -7.34
CA PRO A 5 5.23 -5.02 -6.98
C PRO A 5 4.21 -4.61 -5.90
N MET A 6 4.53 -3.53 -5.17
CA MET A 6 3.66 -2.95 -4.15
C MET A 6 2.39 -2.34 -4.76
N PHE A 7 2.54 -1.62 -5.88
CA PHE A 7 1.44 -1.03 -6.64
C PHE A 7 1.37 -1.66 -8.03
N ALA A 8 0.15 -1.93 -8.49
CA ALA A 8 -0.13 -2.33 -9.86
C ALA A 8 -0.72 -1.14 -10.62
N ASN A 9 -0.48 -1.05 -11.92
CA ASN A 9 -0.98 0.07 -12.72
C ASN A 9 -2.51 0.01 -12.92
N THR A 10 -3.09 -1.18 -12.85
CA THR A 10 -4.52 -1.43 -13.05
C THR A 10 -5.05 -2.51 -12.11
N VAL A 11 -6.38 -2.58 -11.97
CA VAL A 11 -7.05 -3.62 -11.17
C VAL A 11 -6.90 -4.99 -11.84
N GLU A 12 -6.87 -5.02 -13.17
CA GLU A 12 -6.62 -6.19 -13.99
C GLU A 12 -5.20 -6.72 -13.76
N ASP A 13 -4.19 -5.85 -13.79
CA ASP A 13 -2.80 -6.21 -13.48
C ASP A 13 -2.69 -6.77 -12.06
N ARG A 14 -3.33 -6.11 -11.08
CA ARG A 14 -3.39 -6.60 -9.70
C ARG A 14 -3.96 -8.02 -9.65
N THR A 15 -5.02 -8.29 -10.39
CA THR A 15 -5.66 -9.62 -10.43
C THR A 15 -4.71 -10.66 -11.02
N VAL A 16 -4.02 -10.32 -12.11
CA VAL A 16 -3.02 -11.21 -12.74
C VAL A 16 -1.84 -11.49 -11.80
N LEU A 17 -1.31 -10.45 -11.15
CA LEU A 17 -0.19 -10.55 -10.21
C LEU A 17 -0.57 -11.42 -9.00
N LEU A 18 -1.75 -11.21 -8.43
CA LEU A 18 -2.23 -12.00 -7.28
C LEU A 18 -2.61 -13.43 -7.66
N GLY A 19 -2.93 -13.69 -8.92
CA GLY A 19 -3.21 -15.03 -9.45
C GLY A 19 -1.96 -15.86 -9.74
N GLN A 20 -0.75 -15.32 -9.61
CA GLN A 20 0.47 -16.08 -9.84
C GLN A 20 0.63 -17.20 -8.79
N LYS A 21 1.13 -18.35 -9.24
CA LYS A 21 1.33 -19.52 -8.37
C LYS A 21 2.25 -19.17 -7.19
N GLY A 22 1.83 -19.53 -5.98
CA GLY A 22 2.60 -19.30 -4.75
C GLY A 22 2.34 -17.96 -4.07
N ILE A 23 1.63 -17.02 -4.70
CA ILE A 23 1.33 -15.71 -4.08
C ILE A 23 0.37 -15.86 -2.91
N SER A 24 -0.70 -16.65 -3.07
CA SER A 24 -1.65 -16.96 -2.00
C SER A 24 -0.97 -17.49 -0.74
N GLU A 25 -0.02 -18.40 -0.89
CA GLU A 25 0.69 -19.05 0.21
C GLU A 25 1.58 -18.07 0.98
N VAL A 26 2.17 -17.09 0.28
CA VAL A 26 2.93 -16.00 0.93
C VAL A 26 2.01 -15.09 1.73
N PHE A 27 0.82 -14.76 1.20
CA PHE A 27 -0.18 -13.99 1.94
C PHE A 27 -0.67 -14.74 3.18
N ASP A 28 -0.96 -16.03 3.06
CA ASP A 28 -1.45 -16.84 4.17
C ASP A 28 -0.40 -17.01 5.26
N LEU A 29 0.88 -17.14 4.89
CA LEU A 29 1.98 -17.08 5.84
C LEU A 29 2.02 -15.75 6.61
N GLY A 30 1.84 -14.63 5.91
CA GLY A 30 1.79 -13.30 6.54
C GLY A 30 0.61 -13.13 7.50
N LYS A 31 -0.57 -13.62 7.14
CA LYS A 31 -1.77 -13.59 8.00
C LYS A 31 -1.65 -14.49 9.23
N ALA A 32 -0.88 -15.57 9.13
CA ALA A 32 -0.66 -16.51 10.22
C ALA A 32 0.47 -16.09 11.18
N ALA A 33 1.13 -14.96 10.96
CA ALA A 33 2.21 -14.48 11.82
C ALA A 33 1.70 -14.17 13.24
N ASP A 34 2.43 -14.65 14.26
CA ASP A 34 2.14 -14.36 15.67
C ASP A 34 2.34 -12.87 16.02
N LEU A 35 3.19 -12.17 15.26
CA LEU A 35 3.48 -10.76 15.42
C LEU A 35 3.70 -10.10 14.05
N LEU A 36 3.03 -8.97 13.86
CA LEU A 36 3.21 -8.07 12.72
C LEU A 36 3.81 -6.75 13.22
N ILE A 37 4.89 -6.30 12.59
CA ILE A 37 5.49 -4.99 12.84
C ILE A 37 5.34 -4.19 11.57
N ALA A 38 4.65 -3.05 11.66
CA ALA A 38 4.43 -2.14 10.54
C ALA A 38 4.70 -0.71 10.97
N GLY A 39 5.26 0.09 10.06
CA GLY A 39 5.40 1.53 10.23
C GLY A 39 4.11 2.25 9.83
N ILE A 40 3.85 3.39 10.45
CA ILE A 40 2.78 4.29 10.04
C ILE A 40 3.43 5.45 9.28
N GLY A 41 3.00 5.63 8.03
CA GLY A 41 3.37 6.73 7.16
C GLY A 41 2.44 7.93 7.32
N THR A 42 2.94 9.09 6.91
CA THR A 42 2.12 10.30 6.70
C THR A 42 1.68 10.38 5.24
N ALA A 43 0.54 11.02 4.96
CA ALA A 43 0.13 11.37 3.61
C ALA A 43 0.69 12.73 3.16
N GLU A 44 1.90 13.12 3.59
CA GLU A 44 2.57 14.36 3.19
C GLU A 44 3.31 14.25 1.85
N ARG A 45 3.67 15.39 1.26
CA ARG A 45 4.34 15.43 -0.07
C ARG A 45 5.75 14.87 0.00
N GLU A 46 6.35 14.92 1.18
CA GLU A 46 7.67 14.42 1.54
C GLU A 46 7.59 12.98 2.07
N ALA A 47 6.42 12.34 2.04
CA ALA A 47 6.25 10.96 2.45
C ALA A 47 7.19 10.03 1.68
N SER A 48 7.64 8.96 2.36
CA SER A 48 8.65 8.06 1.80
C SER A 48 8.23 7.46 0.46
N LEU A 49 6.94 7.17 0.27
CA LEU A 49 6.40 6.61 -0.99
C LEU A 49 6.57 7.57 -2.18
N VAL A 50 6.47 8.89 -1.93
CA VAL A 50 6.72 9.92 -2.95
C VAL A 50 8.22 10.05 -3.21
N ALA A 51 9.03 10.05 -2.15
CA ALA A 51 10.48 10.18 -2.25
C ALA A 51 11.12 9.01 -3.02
N THR A 52 10.58 7.80 -2.90
CA THR A 52 11.03 6.62 -3.64
C THR A 52 10.43 6.49 -5.03
N GLY A 53 9.51 7.38 -5.43
CA GLY A 53 8.80 7.30 -6.71
C GLY A 53 7.83 6.13 -6.82
N MET A 54 7.37 5.59 -5.68
CA MET A 54 6.33 4.54 -5.68
C MET A 54 4.93 5.11 -5.93
N ILE A 55 4.72 6.37 -5.54
CA ILE A 55 3.50 7.15 -5.78
C ILE A 55 3.94 8.50 -6.35
N GLU A 56 3.23 8.97 -7.37
CA GLU A 56 3.48 10.29 -7.93
C GLU A 56 2.99 11.40 -6.99
N LYS A 57 3.63 12.58 -7.05
CA LYS A 57 3.21 13.73 -6.26
C LYS A 57 1.73 14.07 -6.46
N GLY A 58 1.23 13.97 -7.70
CA GLY A 58 -0.16 14.26 -8.02
C GLY A 58 -1.16 13.32 -7.35
N GLU A 59 -0.82 12.02 -7.29
CA GLU A 59 -1.62 10.99 -6.62
C GLU A 59 -1.66 11.22 -5.10
N MET A 60 -0.53 11.59 -4.50
CA MET A 60 -0.50 11.95 -3.08
C MET A 60 -1.34 13.20 -2.78
N GLU A 61 -1.32 14.22 -3.64
CA GLU A 61 -2.22 15.37 -3.48
C GLU A 61 -3.69 14.95 -3.54
N GLU A 62 -4.04 13.97 -4.38
CA GLU A 62 -5.41 13.47 -4.46
C GLU A 62 -5.84 12.74 -3.19
N ILE A 63 -4.99 11.88 -2.66
CA ILE A 63 -5.20 11.21 -1.38
C ILE A 63 -5.47 12.25 -0.28
N ARG A 64 -4.63 13.29 -0.19
CA ARG A 64 -4.81 14.37 0.79
C ARG A 64 -6.11 15.14 0.60
N ARG A 65 -6.46 15.48 -0.64
CA ARG A 65 -7.73 16.18 -0.95
C ARG A 65 -8.94 15.35 -0.54
N ASN A 66 -8.82 14.02 -0.59
CA ASN A 66 -9.86 13.10 -0.17
C ASN A 66 -9.86 12.83 1.35
N GLY A 67 -9.03 13.54 2.12
CA GLY A 67 -9.00 13.45 3.58
C GLY A 67 -7.96 12.49 4.15
N GLY A 68 -7.13 11.87 3.30
CA GLY A 68 -6.06 10.98 3.75
C GLY A 68 -5.02 11.73 4.59
N VAL A 69 -4.80 11.25 5.81
CA VAL A 69 -3.82 11.82 6.77
C VAL A 69 -2.69 10.86 7.09
N GLY A 70 -2.92 9.55 6.98
CA GLY A 70 -1.95 8.51 7.29
C GLY A 70 -1.92 7.39 6.26
N GLU A 71 -0.88 6.57 6.36
CA GLU A 71 -0.63 5.42 5.48
C GLU A 71 -0.14 4.21 6.29
N LEU A 72 -0.59 3.02 5.89
CA LEU A 72 -0.13 1.75 6.44
C LEU A 72 -0.16 0.67 5.34
N LEU A 73 1.01 0.14 4.98
CA LEU A 73 1.15 -0.93 3.96
C LEU A 73 0.51 -0.59 2.59
N GLY A 74 0.59 0.68 2.19
CA GLY A 74 0.01 1.23 0.97
C GLY A 74 -1.47 1.62 1.10
N HIS A 75 -2.07 1.45 2.29
CA HIS A 75 -3.44 1.88 2.56
C HIS A 75 -3.46 3.25 3.21
N PHE A 76 -4.12 4.20 2.57
CA PHE A 76 -4.33 5.53 3.12
C PHE A 76 -5.62 5.59 3.91
N PHE A 77 -5.64 6.40 4.97
CA PHE A 77 -6.81 6.56 5.83
C PHE A 77 -6.97 8.00 6.34
N ASP A 78 -8.22 8.37 6.62
CA ASP A 78 -8.61 9.65 7.20
C ASP A 78 -8.38 9.72 8.72
N ASP A 79 -8.74 10.85 9.33
CA ASP A 79 -8.58 11.10 10.77
C ASP A 79 -9.46 10.20 11.66
N ALA A 80 -10.49 9.58 11.09
CA ALA A 80 -11.31 8.55 11.71
C ALA A 80 -10.77 7.13 11.47
N GLY A 81 -9.67 6.98 10.72
CA GLY A 81 -9.06 5.69 10.38
C GLY A 81 -9.76 4.95 9.25
N LYS A 82 -10.60 5.63 8.46
CA LYS A 82 -11.31 5.05 7.32
C LYS A 82 -10.50 5.23 6.03
N ALA A 83 -10.40 4.16 5.25
CA ALA A 83 -9.82 4.15 3.90
C ALA A 83 -10.82 4.55 2.82
#